data_AF-A0A7C1Y291-F1
#
_entry.id   AF-A0A7C1Y291-F1
#
_cell.length_a   1.000
_cell.length_b   1.000
_cell.length_c   1.000
_cell.angle_alpha   90.00
_cell.angle_beta   90.00
_cell.angle_gamma   90.00
#
_symmetry.space_group_name_H-M   'P 1'
#
loop_
_entity.id
_entity.type
_entity.pdbx_description
1 polymer ?
#
loop_
_entity_poly.entity_id
_entity_poly.type
_entity_poly.pdbx_seq_one_letter_code
_entity_poly.pdbx_strand_id
1 'polypeptide(L)'
;LFKSNGRIFWDTVELFAENSWLQVMVGQGLMPDSYHALAHQVESDKAMEYMNNIRQIQDQALTPIPSQADFIARHCAAARQ
;
A
#
# COMPACT_ATOMS: atom_id res chain seq x y z
N LEU A 1 -5.17 -5.57 19.16
CA LEU A 1 -5.93 -5.78 17.90
C LEU A 1 -4.99 -6.10 16.74
N PHE A 2 -4.28 -5.13 16.17
CA PHE A 2 -3.39 -5.41 15.05
C PHE A 2 -2.28 -6.43 15.39
N LYS A 3 -1.50 -6.19 16.44
CA LYS A 3 -0.44 -7.15 16.87
C LYS A 3 -0.96 -8.58 17.05
N SER A 4 -2.17 -8.76 17.60
CA SER A 4 -2.72 -10.09 17.84
C SER A 4 -3.20 -10.83 16.59
N ASN A 5 -3.76 -10.15 15.59
CA ASN A 5 -4.47 -10.83 14.49
C ASN A 5 -4.51 -10.06 13.15
N GLY A 6 -3.70 -9.01 13.00
CA GLY A 6 -3.61 -8.22 11.78
C GLY A 6 -4.81 -7.33 11.49
N ARG A 7 -5.77 -7.19 12.42
CA ARG A 7 -6.96 -6.35 12.20
C ARG A 7 -6.70 -4.89 12.51
N ILE A 8 -7.28 -4.04 11.68
CA ILE A 8 -7.35 -2.60 11.86
C ILE A 8 -8.84 -2.26 11.81
N PHE A 9 -9.30 -1.42 12.75
CA PHE A 9 -10.63 -0.81 12.67
C PHE A 9 -10.44 0.66 12.35
N TRP A 10 -11.32 1.16 11.49
CA TRP A 10 -11.36 2.55 11.06
C TRP A 10 -12.81 3.01 11.03
N ASP A 11 -13.06 4.23 11.51
CA ASP A 11 -14.35 4.91 11.43
C ASP A 11 -14.29 6.03 10.38
N THR A 12 -15.39 6.26 9.66
CA THR A 12 -15.54 7.23 8.56
C THR A 12 -15.21 8.69 8.92
N VAL A 13 -15.18 9.01 10.21
CA VAL A 13 -14.83 10.35 10.72
C VAL A 13 -13.33 10.51 11.01
N GLU A 14 -12.53 9.46 10.89
CA GLU A 14 -11.10 9.48 11.19
C GLU A 14 -10.27 9.95 9.98
N LEU A 15 -9.22 10.73 10.26
CA LEU A 15 -8.32 11.27 9.25
C LEU A 15 -7.47 10.20 8.54
N PHE A 16 -7.03 9.18 9.28
CA PHE A 16 -6.16 8.13 8.75
C PHE A 16 -6.99 6.91 8.41
N ALA A 17 -6.99 6.54 7.14
CA ALA A 17 -7.63 5.33 6.66
C ALA A 17 -6.89 4.06 7.11
N GLU A 18 -7.54 2.91 6.97
CA GLU A 18 -7.02 1.60 7.34
C GLU A 18 -5.62 1.31 6.76
N ASN A 19 -5.39 1.69 5.49
CA ASN A 19 -4.11 1.50 4.81
C ASN A 19 -2.97 2.33 5.42
N SER A 20 -3.26 3.54 5.93
CA SER A 20 -2.26 4.36 6.61
C SER A 20 -1.77 3.68 7.88
N TRP A 21 -2.69 3.14 8.68
CA TRP A 21 -2.35 2.41 9.89
C TRP A 21 -1.55 1.14 9.59
N LEU A 22 -1.92 0.39 8.55
CA LEU A 22 -1.16 -0.79 8.12
C LEU A 22 0.29 -0.43 7.79
N GLN A 23 0.49 0.62 6.99
CA GLN A 23 1.82 1.08 6.57
C GLN A 23 2.66 1.57 7.74
N VAL A 24 2.07 2.32 8.67
CA VAL A 24 2.78 2.82 9.86
C VAL A 24 3.19 1.65 10.77
N MET A 25 2.26 0.74 11.07
CA MET A 25 2.54 -0.38 11.99
C MET A 25 3.62 -1.30 11.40
N VAL A 26 3.46 -1.76 10.16
CA VAL A 26 4.45 -2.61 9.49
C VAL A 26 5.76 -1.87 9.27
N GLY A 27 5.70 -0.61 8.83
CA GLY A 27 6.89 0.22 8.57
C GLY A 27 7.72 0.53 9.81
N GLN A 28 7.10 0.55 10.99
CA GLN A 28 7.78 0.69 12.28
C GLN A 28 8.16 -0.66 12.92
N GLY A 29 7.99 -1.78 12.21
CA GLY A 29 8.39 -3.11 12.66
C GLY A 29 7.38 -3.83 13.55
N LEU A 30 6.17 -3.28 13.74
CA LEU A 30 5.09 -4.00 14.41
C LEU A 30 4.48 -5.00 13.43
N MET A 31 4.88 -6.27 13.53
CA MET A 31 4.30 -7.36 12.74
C MET A 31 3.20 -8.09 13.52
N PRO A 32 2.05 -8.42 12.90
CA PRO A 32 1.01 -9.20 13.56
C PRO A 32 1.44 -10.65 13.79
N ASP A 33 0.99 -11.24 14.89
CA ASP A 33 1.28 -12.62 15.28
C ASP A 33 0.38 -13.63 14.54
N SER A 34 -0.70 -13.16 13.91
CA SER A 34 -1.64 -13.97 13.16
C SER A 34 -2.39 -13.12 12.12
N TYR A 35 -3.17 -13.77 11.27
CA TYR A 35 -3.96 -13.16 10.19
C TYR A 35 -5.34 -13.82 10.08
N HIS A 36 -6.20 -13.29 9.21
CA HIS A 36 -7.57 -13.80 9.05
C HIS A 36 -7.58 -15.22 8.47
N ALA A 37 -8.30 -16.15 9.12
CA ALA A 37 -8.32 -17.57 8.75
C ALA A 37 -8.81 -17.86 7.31
N LEU A 38 -9.56 -16.95 6.69
CA LEU A 38 -9.95 -17.08 5.28
C LEU A 38 -8.74 -17.14 4.34
N ALA A 39 -7.60 -16.58 4.72
CA ALA A 39 -6.39 -16.67 3.92
C ALA A 39 -5.90 -18.12 3.74
N HIS A 40 -6.25 -19.05 4.65
CA HIS A 40 -5.91 -20.47 4.50
C HIS A 40 -6.66 -21.17 3.36
N GLN A 41 -7.70 -20.55 2.80
CA GLN A 41 -8.42 -21.10 1.64
C GLN A 41 -7.68 -20.82 0.32
N VAL A 42 -6.62 -20.02 0.35
CA VAL A 42 -5.82 -19.68 -0.82
C VAL A 42 -4.54 -20.51 -0.81
N GLU A 43 -4.36 -21.34 -1.83
CA GLU A 43 -3.13 -22.10 -2.03
C GLU A 43 -1.92 -21.16 -2.16
N SER A 44 -0.77 -21.54 -1.60
CA SER A 44 0.42 -20.69 -1.53
C SER A 44 0.88 -20.19 -2.91
N ASP A 45 0.83 -21.05 -3.92
CA ASP A 45 1.27 -20.72 -5.27
C ASP A 45 0.33 -19.70 -5.91
N LYS A 46 -0.97 -19.79 -5.60
CA LYS A 46 -1.99 -18.83 -6.04
C LYS A 46 -1.86 -17.49 -5.34
N ALA A 47 -1.53 -17.50 -4.05
CA ALA A 47 -1.22 -16.27 -3.32
C ALA A 47 0.01 -15.57 -3.92
N MET A 48 1.08 -16.32 -4.22
CA MET A 48 2.28 -15.77 -4.86
C MET A 48 2.03 -15.24 -6.26
N GLU A 49 1.27 -15.98 -7.08
CA GLU A 49 0.83 -15.54 -8.42
C GLU A 49 0.06 -14.22 -8.33
N TYR A 50 -0.87 -14.12 -7.37
CA TYR A 50 -1.64 -12.90 -7.14
C TYR A 50 -0.76 -11.71 -6.74
N MET A 51 0.19 -11.90 -5.82
CA MET A 51 1.11 -10.84 -5.40
C MET A 51 2.03 -10.38 -6.55
N ASN A 52 2.47 -11.30 -7.41
CA ASN A 52 3.25 -10.97 -8.60
C ASN A 52 2.44 -10.15 -9.61
N ASN A 53 1.17 -10.50 -9.80
CA ASN A 53 0.27 -9.74 -10.67
C ASN A 53 0.07 -8.29 -10.15
N ILE A 54 -0.14 -8.10 -8.85
CA ILE A 54 -0.22 -6.76 -8.24
C ILE A 54 1.03 -5.95 -8.56
N ARG A 55 2.22 -6.54 -8.39
CA ARG A 55 3.50 -5.87 -8.71
C ARG A 55 3.56 -5.49 -10.20
N GLN A 56 3.20 -6.41 -11.09
CA GLN A 56 3.21 -6.14 -12.53
C GLN A 56 2.26 -4.99 -12.91
N ILE A 57 1.05 -4.95 -12.36
CA ILE A 57 0.10 -3.86 -12.59
C ILE A 57 0.69 -2.52 -12.11
N GLN A 58 1.33 -2.50 -10.93
CA GLN A 58 1.99 -1.31 -10.42
C GLN A 58 3.12 -0.85 -11.35
N ASP A 59 4.01 -1.75 -11.77
CA ASP A 59 5.13 -1.41 -12.66
C ASP A 59 4.64 -0.86 -14.01
N GLN A 60 3.59 -1.45 -14.58
CA GLN A 60 2.96 -0.97 -15.80
C GLN A 60 2.33 0.41 -15.62
N ALA A 61 1.66 0.67 -14.50
CA ALA A 61 1.04 1.96 -14.20
C ALA A 61 2.06 3.06 -13.93
N LEU A 62 3.22 2.73 -13.35
CA LEU A 62 4.29 3.68 -13.04
C LEU A 62 5.16 4.00 -14.27
N THR A 63 5.29 3.07 -15.22
CA THR A 63 6.11 3.23 -16.44
C THR A 63 5.87 4.54 -17.22
N PRO A 64 4.62 4.98 -17.48
CA PRO A 64 4.38 6.22 -18.23
C PRO A 64 4.47 7.49 -17.38
N ILE A 65 4.70 7.38 -16.06
CA ILE A 65 4.71 8.55 -15.17
C ILE A 65 6.02 9.33 -15.37
N PRO A 66 5.96 10.63 -15.73
CA PRO A 66 7.16 11.43 -15.87
C PRO A 66 7.85 11.63 -14.51
N SER A 67 9.12 12.01 -14.52
CA SER A 67 9.77 12.44 -13.29
C SER A 67 9.02 13.62 -12.66
N GLN A 68 9.13 13.78 -11.34
CA GLN A 68 8.51 14.92 -10.64
C GLN A 68 8.98 16.25 -11.23
N ALA A 69 10.25 16.37 -11.59
CA ALA A 69 10.82 17.57 -12.19
C ALA A 69 10.20 17.88 -13.57
N ASP A 70 10.06 16.88 -14.44
CA ASP A 70 9.42 17.05 -15.76
C ASP A 70 7.95 17.43 -15.64
N PHE A 71 7.23 16.84 -14.68
CA PHE A 71 5.84 17.19 -14.41
C PHE A 71 5.71 18.65 -13.97
N ILE A 72 6.53 19.09 -13.02
CA ILE A 72 6.54 20.48 -12.53
C ILE A 72 6.85 21.45 -13.67
N ALA A 73 7.89 21.18 -14.47
CA ALA A 73 8.28 22.03 -15.59
C ALA A 73 7.14 22.22 -16.61
N ARG A 74 6.34 21.18 -16.85
CA ARG A 74 5.23 21.20 -17.81
C ARG A 74 3.94 21.85 -17.28
N HIS A 75 3.68 21.76 -15.97
CA HIS A 75 2.35 22.06 -15.44
C HIS A 75 2.31 23.17 -14.38
N CYS A 76 3.35 23.35 -13.57
CA CYS A 76 3.29 24.23 -12.40
C CYS A 76 4.64 24.85 -12.01
N ALA A 77 5.47 25.17 -13.00
CA ALA A 77 6.75 25.83 -12.76
C ALA A 77 6.54 27.17 -12.04
N ALA A 78 7.12 27.31 -10.85
CA ALA A 78 7.12 28.57 -10.13
C ALA A 78 8.10 29.57 -10.75
N ALA A 79 7.76 30.87 -10.72
CA ALA A 79 8.70 31.91 -11.08
C ALA A 79 9.90 31.88 -10.13
N ARG A 80 11.11 32.00 -10.68
CA ARG A 80 12.30 32.21 -9.84
C ARG A 80 12.20 33.58 -9.18
N GLN A 81 12.40 33.62 -7.85
CA GLN A 81 12.59 34.84 -7.08
C GLN A 81 13.97 35.44 -7.36
#